data_AF-A0A8T5U5L3-F1
#
_entry.id   AF-A0A8T5U5L3-F1
#
_cell.length_a   1.000
_cell.length_b   1.000
_cell.length_c   1.000
_cell.angle_alpha   90.00
_cell.angle_beta   90.00
_cell.angle_gamma   90.00
#
_symmetry.space_group_name_H-M   'P 1'
#
loop_
_entity.id
_entity.type
_entity.pdbx_description
1 polymer ?
#
loop_
_entity_poly.entity_id
_entity_poly.type
_entity_poly.pdbx_seq_one_letter_code
_entity_poly.pdbx_strand_id
1 'polypeptide(L)'
;MSEKIIEKTIKDYLKEVKAKLPDWIKDRKEHKDIISELEEHIWSKAEELSETGYPTENSVKLAITHMGSPENIAKESKRRGTPKVYITEEMWPLYTKVLMIVFSVIVVVSIIAQIVFNLILGGEPFIEVLSSIFFGIQVSLVISFIIISIVFVVLSMEGYFPEDFKSEKDLAKEKLLVKTAEEKGWPISQKTGKPLKPFIKPIGEIIGGGIVILIGCLFLFQPFPTNLLDLQFLILLRFFGAFIAAEGALNVTRGIIGNRQPSTHQLIHIITIVVKLAPIPLLVILMNQPEIFPILNWDDATETFVNIGIAPEFYGIYMNIIVLIIVGSVLLLAEDMYKIFKIQKYKV
;
A
#
# COMPACT_ATOMS: atom_id res chain seq x y z
N MET A 1 11.02 63.28 -0.86
CA MET A 1 9.79 62.93 -0.11
C MET A 1 8.93 61.91 -0.86
N SER A 2 8.84 61.94 -2.20
CA SER A 2 8.07 60.96 -2.97
C SER A 2 8.67 59.54 -2.97
N GLU A 3 9.99 59.41 -2.96
CA GLU A 3 10.70 58.11 -3.00
C GLU A 3 10.38 57.22 -1.78
N LYS A 4 10.35 57.80 -0.57
CA LYS A 4 9.95 57.07 0.66
C LYS A 4 8.48 56.62 0.63
N ILE A 5 7.60 57.34 -0.07
CA ILE A 5 6.18 56.99 -0.21
C ILE A 5 6.03 55.83 -1.21
N ILE A 6 6.79 55.86 -2.30
CA ILE A 6 6.85 54.78 -3.30
C ILE A 6 7.34 53.48 -2.66
N GLU A 7 8.48 53.50 -1.97
CA GLU A 7 9.02 52.31 -1.29
C GLU A 7 8.03 51.72 -0.29
N LYS A 8 7.35 52.58 0.48
CA LYS A 8 6.36 52.14 1.46
C LYS A 8 5.19 51.43 0.78
N THR A 9 4.70 51.97 -0.33
CA THR A 9 3.57 51.40 -1.09
C THR A 9 3.91 50.02 -1.64
N ILE A 10 5.12 49.84 -2.19
CA ILE A 10 5.59 48.53 -2.69
C ILE A 10 5.75 47.54 -1.53
N LYS A 11 6.38 47.96 -0.42
CA LYS A 11 6.57 47.11 0.77
C LYS A 11 5.24 46.66 1.39
N ASP A 12 4.25 47.55 1.48
CA ASP A 12 2.92 47.23 2.01
C ASP A 12 2.21 46.21 1.11
N TYR A 13 2.27 46.39 -0.22
CA TYR A 13 1.73 45.42 -1.19
C TYR A 13 2.42 44.05 -1.10
N LEU A 14 3.76 44.01 -1.10
CA LEU A 14 4.52 42.75 -0.98
C LEU A 14 4.26 42.04 0.35
N LYS A 15 4.01 42.79 1.43
CA LYS A 15 3.62 42.23 2.73
C LYS A 15 2.26 41.54 2.67
N GLU A 16 1.30 42.12 1.96
CA GLU A 16 -0.01 41.49 1.73
C GLU A 16 0.10 40.23 0.88
N VAL A 17 0.90 40.28 -0.21
CA VAL A 17 1.20 39.09 -1.04
C VAL A 17 1.81 38.00 -0.18
N LYS A 18 2.85 38.31 0.60
CA LYS A 18 3.52 37.35 1.50
C LYS A 18 2.56 36.72 2.50
N ALA A 19 1.61 37.49 3.04
CA ALA A 19 0.61 36.96 3.97
C ALA A 19 -0.34 35.95 3.31
N LYS A 20 -0.70 36.19 2.05
CA LYS A 20 -1.64 35.37 1.27
C LYS A 20 -1.01 34.16 0.58
N LEU A 21 0.33 34.12 0.45
CA LEU A 21 1.06 32.97 -0.10
C LEU A 21 0.76 31.68 0.69
N PRO A 22 0.81 30.50 0.03
CA PRO A 22 0.71 29.20 0.68
C PRO A 22 1.77 28.99 1.77
N ASP A 23 1.43 28.24 2.81
CA ASP A 23 2.33 28.01 3.94
C ASP A 23 3.57 27.18 3.57
N TRP A 24 3.46 26.25 2.62
CA TRP A 24 4.63 25.50 2.10
C TRP A 24 5.72 26.40 1.49
N ILE A 25 5.34 27.51 0.84
CA ILE A 25 6.29 28.50 0.29
C ILE A 25 6.96 29.30 1.42
N LYS A 26 6.19 29.57 2.49
CA LYS A 26 6.71 30.28 3.67
C LYS A 26 7.73 29.41 4.39
N ASP A 27 7.42 28.13 4.58
CA ASP A 27 8.23 27.16 5.31
C ASP A 27 9.60 26.92 4.66
N ARG A 28 9.66 26.86 3.33
CA ARG A 28 10.91 26.64 2.58
C ARG A 28 11.78 27.87 2.36
N LYS A 29 11.39 29.04 2.86
CA LYS A 29 12.04 30.35 2.58
C LYS A 29 12.02 30.79 1.11
N GLU A 30 11.45 30.01 0.19
CA GLU A 30 11.24 30.35 -1.23
C GLU A 30 10.38 31.62 -1.39
N HIS A 31 9.56 31.95 -0.40
CA HIS A 31 8.83 33.22 -0.36
C HIS A 31 9.74 34.45 -0.47
N LYS A 32 11.02 34.37 -0.07
CA LYS A 32 11.94 35.52 -0.18
C LYS A 32 12.29 35.80 -1.64
N ASP A 33 12.56 34.74 -2.41
CA ASP A 33 12.95 34.85 -3.81
C ASP A 33 11.75 35.33 -4.64
N ILE A 34 10.55 34.76 -4.40
CA ILE A 34 9.31 35.19 -5.05
C ILE A 34 8.99 36.67 -4.76
N ILE A 35 9.16 37.10 -3.51
CA ILE A 35 8.92 38.49 -3.13
C ILE A 35 9.96 39.43 -3.76
N SER A 36 11.22 39.01 -3.84
CA SER A 36 12.29 39.77 -4.50
C SER A 36 12.04 39.92 -5.99
N GLU A 37 11.65 38.83 -6.68
CA GLU A 37 11.32 38.84 -8.10
C GLU A 37 10.09 39.72 -8.39
N LEU A 38 9.06 39.65 -7.53
CA LEU A 38 7.90 40.54 -7.62
C LEU A 38 8.28 42.01 -7.41
N GLU A 39 9.17 42.30 -6.44
CA GLU A 39 9.67 43.66 -6.20
C GLU A 39 10.39 44.20 -7.44
N GLU A 40 11.33 43.44 -8.00
CA GLU A 40 12.07 43.81 -9.21
C GLU A 40 11.14 44.04 -10.40
N HIS A 41 10.16 43.16 -10.58
CA HIS A 41 9.20 43.26 -11.68
C HIS A 41 8.24 44.46 -11.51
N ILE A 42 7.88 44.84 -10.27
CA ILE A 42 7.11 46.07 -10.00
C ILE A 42 7.94 47.31 -10.34
N TRP A 43 9.21 47.33 -9.95
CA TRP A 43 10.10 48.46 -10.27
C TRP A 43 10.30 48.62 -11.77
N SER A 44 10.60 47.52 -12.48
CA SER A 44 10.75 47.51 -13.93
C SER A 44 9.49 48.00 -14.64
N LYS A 45 8.31 47.52 -14.26
CA LYS A 45 7.04 48.00 -14.85
C LYS A 45 6.74 49.46 -14.49
N ALA A 46 7.06 49.89 -13.28
CA ALA A 46 6.82 51.27 -12.86
C ALA A 46 7.73 52.27 -13.60
N GLU A 47 8.92 51.83 -14.03
CA GLU A 47 9.83 52.58 -14.89
C GLU A 47 9.31 52.64 -16.35
N GLU A 48 8.88 51.50 -16.91
CA GLU A 48 8.25 51.45 -18.25
C GLU A 48 6.99 52.32 -18.37
N LEU A 49 6.18 52.36 -17.30
CA LEU A 49 4.94 53.14 -17.25
C LEU A 49 5.17 54.61 -16.87
N SER A 50 6.41 55.04 -16.66
CA SER A 50 6.73 56.43 -16.32
C SER A 50 7.10 57.25 -17.55
N GLU A 51 6.36 58.33 -17.78
CA GLU A 51 6.64 59.29 -18.87
C GLU A 51 8.00 60.02 -18.69
N THR A 52 8.56 60.00 -17.48
CA THR A 52 9.82 60.69 -17.14
C THR A 52 11.03 59.76 -17.07
N GLY A 53 10.86 58.45 -17.29
CA GLY A 53 11.91 57.44 -17.12
C GLY A 53 12.32 57.18 -15.67
N TYR A 54 11.66 57.82 -14.69
CA TYR A 54 11.86 57.55 -13.25
C TYR A 54 10.53 57.14 -12.61
N PRO A 55 10.49 56.11 -11.75
CA PRO A 55 9.25 55.66 -11.12
C PRO A 55 8.56 56.79 -10.33
N THR A 56 7.29 57.02 -10.61
CA THR A 56 6.43 57.98 -9.87
C THR A 56 5.40 57.22 -9.05
N GLU A 57 4.79 57.88 -8.06
CA GLU A 57 3.75 57.24 -7.24
C GLU A 57 2.59 56.70 -8.09
N ASN A 58 2.22 57.41 -9.17
CA ASN A 58 1.17 56.98 -10.08
C ASN A 58 1.61 55.80 -10.95
N SER A 59 2.84 55.77 -11.45
CA SER A 59 3.32 54.64 -12.26
C SER A 59 3.48 53.36 -11.43
N VAL A 60 3.80 53.48 -10.14
CA VAL A 60 3.86 52.36 -9.18
C VAL A 60 2.47 51.80 -8.86
N LYS A 61 1.46 52.66 -8.63
CA LYS A 61 0.08 52.21 -8.44
C LYS A 61 -0.46 51.51 -9.68
N LEU A 62 -0.12 52.02 -10.87
CA LEU A 62 -0.50 51.39 -12.13
C LEU A 62 0.21 50.04 -12.33
N ALA A 63 1.51 49.96 -12.02
CA ALA A 63 2.27 48.71 -12.06
C ALA A 63 1.69 47.65 -11.12
N ILE A 64 1.36 48.02 -9.87
CA ILE A 64 0.67 47.12 -8.92
C ILE A 64 -0.67 46.64 -9.48
N THR A 65 -1.45 47.52 -10.08
CA THR A 65 -2.74 47.15 -10.71
C THR A 65 -2.53 46.16 -11.86
N HIS A 66 -1.47 46.33 -12.66
CA HIS A 66 -1.08 45.39 -13.72
C HIS A 66 -0.54 44.05 -13.21
N MET A 67 -0.02 43.98 -11.98
CA MET A 67 0.37 42.71 -11.34
C MET A 67 -0.84 41.89 -10.86
N GLY A 68 -1.98 42.55 -10.65
CA GLY A 68 -3.20 41.94 -10.11
C GLY A 68 -3.30 42.05 -8.59
N SER A 69 -4.38 41.51 -8.01
CA SER A 69 -4.54 41.52 -6.55
C SER A 69 -3.58 40.52 -5.88
N PRO A 70 -3.16 40.75 -4.62
CA PRO A 70 -2.36 39.79 -3.87
C PRO A 70 -2.96 38.39 -3.82
N GLU A 71 -4.30 38.32 -3.87
CA GLU A 71 -5.07 37.08 -3.87
C GLU A 71 -4.95 36.31 -5.19
N ASN A 72 -4.91 37.02 -6.32
CA ASN A 72 -4.72 36.40 -7.63
C ASN A 72 -3.30 35.83 -7.79
N ILE A 73 -2.28 36.55 -7.32
CA ILE A 73 -0.89 36.08 -7.31
C ILE A 73 -0.77 34.81 -6.46
N ALA A 74 -1.31 34.85 -5.24
CA ALA A 74 -1.30 33.67 -4.35
C ALA A 74 -2.11 32.50 -4.91
N LYS A 75 -3.23 32.76 -5.60
CA LYS A 75 -4.07 31.72 -6.22
C LYS A 75 -3.34 30.99 -7.34
N GLU A 76 -2.53 31.69 -8.12
CA GLU A 76 -1.72 31.06 -9.17
C GLU A 76 -0.66 30.12 -8.57
N SER A 77 -0.02 30.53 -7.46
CA SER A 77 0.90 29.66 -6.72
C SER A 77 0.23 28.42 -6.11
N LYS A 78 -1.08 28.48 -5.83
CA LYS A 78 -1.88 27.33 -5.34
C LYS A 78 -2.29 26.35 -6.46
N ARG A 79 -2.18 26.74 -7.73
CA ARG A 79 -2.64 25.97 -8.91
C ARG A 79 -1.59 25.04 -9.53
N ARG A 80 -0.65 24.52 -8.74
CA ARG A 80 0.43 23.68 -9.26
C ARG A 80 -0.01 22.24 -9.62
N GLY A 81 -1.07 21.73 -9.00
CA GLY A 81 -1.49 20.33 -9.11
C GLY A 81 -2.60 20.08 -10.14
N THR A 82 -2.65 18.85 -10.66
CA THR A 82 -3.72 18.40 -11.55
C THR A 82 -4.91 17.87 -10.73
N PRO A 83 -6.12 18.43 -10.87
CA PRO A 83 -7.24 18.08 -10.00
C PRO A 83 -7.82 16.69 -10.34
N LYS A 84 -8.01 15.83 -9.32
CA LYS A 84 -8.70 14.54 -9.43
C LYS A 84 -9.59 14.28 -8.22
N VAL A 85 -10.89 14.55 -8.38
CA VAL A 85 -11.88 14.34 -7.29
C VAL A 85 -11.49 15.13 -6.03
N TYR A 86 -11.30 16.44 -6.18
CA TYR A 86 -10.92 17.40 -5.10
C TYR A 86 -9.55 17.19 -4.42
N ILE A 87 -8.90 16.04 -4.63
CA ILE A 87 -7.51 15.75 -4.25
C ILE A 87 -6.66 15.80 -5.53
N THR A 88 -5.42 16.27 -5.49
CA THR A 88 -4.59 16.31 -6.69
C THR A 88 -4.10 14.90 -7.07
N GLU A 89 -3.84 14.63 -8.36
CA GLU A 89 -3.32 13.31 -8.81
C GLU A 89 -2.03 12.95 -8.07
N GLU A 90 -1.22 13.95 -7.77
CA GLU A 90 0.07 13.83 -7.10
C GLU A 90 -0.11 13.44 -5.62
N MET A 91 -1.14 13.95 -4.93
CA MET A 91 -1.42 13.65 -3.51
C MET A 91 -2.15 12.32 -3.29
N TRP A 92 -2.81 11.78 -4.32
CA TRP A 92 -3.61 10.55 -4.22
C TRP A 92 -2.86 9.31 -3.68
N PRO A 93 -1.60 9.03 -4.09
CA PRO A 93 -0.85 7.91 -3.53
C PRO A 93 -0.51 8.09 -2.05
N LEU A 94 -0.30 9.33 -1.58
CA LEU A 94 -0.05 9.62 -0.18
C LEU A 94 -1.34 9.45 0.64
N TYR A 95 -2.46 9.99 0.14
CA TYR A 95 -3.80 9.85 0.73
C TYR A 95 -4.15 8.38 1.00
N THR A 96 -4.10 7.54 -0.05
CA THR A 96 -4.42 6.12 0.06
C THR A 96 -3.49 5.37 1.00
N LYS A 97 -2.20 5.72 1.04
CA LYS A 97 -1.23 5.13 1.97
C LYS A 97 -1.55 5.49 3.42
N VAL A 98 -1.84 6.75 3.72
CA VAL A 98 -2.19 7.20 5.08
C VAL A 98 -3.48 6.50 5.54
N LEU A 99 -4.48 6.45 4.67
CA LEU A 99 -5.76 5.80 4.94
C LEU A 99 -5.58 4.31 5.28
N MET A 100 -4.79 3.56 4.49
CA MET A 100 -4.49 2.15 4.80
C MET A 100 -3.77 1.96 6.14
N ILE A 101 -2.81 2.83 6.48
CA ILE A 101 -2.08 2.75 7.75
C ILE A 101 -3.05 3.00 8.91
N VAL A 102 -3.82 4.09 8.86
CA VAL A 102 -4.78 4.44 9.92
C VAL A 102 -5.84 3.35 10.09
N PHE A 103 -6.37 2.82 8.98
CA PHE A 103 -7.35 1.73 9.03
C PHE A 103 -6.78 0.47 9.68
N SER A 104 -5.55 0.10 9.32
CA SER A 104 -4.87 -1.06 9.92
C SER A 104 -4.67 -0.87 11.43
N VAL A 105 -4.27 0.33 11.86
CA VAL A 105 -4.10 0.64 13.29
C VAL A 105 -5.44 0.58 14.03
N ILE A 106 -6.51 1.15 13.46
CA ILE A 106 -7.85 1.09 14.06
C ILE A 106 -8.28 -0.35 14.28
N VAL A 107 -8.16 -1.21 13.26
CA VAL A 107 -8.53 -2.62 13.38
C VAL A 107 -7.74 -3.31 14.50
N VAL A 108 -6.41 -3.13 14.54
CA VAL A 108 -5.57 -3.74 15.58
C VAL A 108 -5.91 -3.24 16.98
N VAL A 109 -6.08 -1.92 17.15
CA VAL A 109 -6.45 -1.32 18.44
C VAL A 109 -7.82 -1.78 18.89
N SER A 110 -8.81 -1.85 18.00
CA SER A 110 -10.15 -2.34 18.32
C SER A 110 -10.14 -3.80 18.77
N ILE A 111 -9.35 -4.66 18.11
CA ILE A 111 -9.20 -6.07 18.51
C ILE A 111 -8.56 -6.16 19.90
N ILE A 112 -7.45 -5.46 20.14
CA ILE A 112 -6.75 -5.49 21.43
C ILE A 112 -7.65 -4.97 22.56
N ALA A 113 -8.32 -3.84 22.34
CA ALA A 113 -9.21 -3.23 23.32
C ALA A 113 -10.32 -4.21 23.75
N GLN A 114 -10.88 -4.96 22.80
CA GLN A 114 -11.95 -5.93 23.08
C GLN A 114 -11.44 -7.19 23.77
N ILE A 115 -10.25 -7.68 23.41
CA ILE A 115 -9.59 -8.78 24.15
C ILE A 115 -9.35 -8.38 25.61
N VAL A 116 -8.83 -7.17 25.84
CA VAL A 116 -8.56 -6.65 27.18
C VAL A 116 -9.86 -6.45 27.96
N PHE A 117 -10.90 -5.88 27.33
CA PHE A 117 -12.20 -5.66 27.95
C PHE A 117 -12.85 -6.98 28.40
N ASN A 118 -12.88 -7.98 27.53
CA ASN A 118 -13.43 -9.31 27.85
C ASN A 118 -12.64 -10.05 28.94
N LEU A 119 -11.32 -9.85 29.01
CA LEU A 119 -10.47 -10.48 30.02
C LEU A 119 -10.62 -9.82 31.40
N ILE A 120 -10.98 -8.54 31.47
CA ILE A 120 -11.10 -7.77 32.72
C ILE A 120 -12.53 -7.78 33.28
N LEU A 121 -13.57 -7.70 32.45
CA LEU A 121 -14.94 -7.43 32.90
C LEU A 121 -15.89 -8.64 32.91
N GLY A 122 -15.39 -9.82 32.55
CA GLY A 122 -16.21 -11.03 32.41
C GLY A 122 -16.86 -11.10 31.02
N GLY A 123 -16.71 -12.25 30.37
CA GLY A 123 -16.96 -12.39 28.94
C GLY A 123 -18.44 -12.40 28.55
N GLU A 124 -18.80 -11.54 27.61
CA GLU A 124 -20.01 -11.67 26.80
C GLU A 124 -19.89 -12.86 25.84
N PRO A 125 -21.01 -13.42 25.33
CA PRO A 125 -20.98 -14.45 24.31
C PRO A 125 -20.15 -14.00 23.09
N PHE A 126 -19.35 -14.91 22.54
CA PHE A 126 -18.43 -14.62 21.42
C PHE A 126 -19.11 -13.89 20.23
N ILE A 127 -20.38 -14.21 19.96
CA ILE A 127 -21.16 -13.61 18.87
C ILE A 127 -21.44 -12.12 19.12
N GLU A 128 -21.78 -11.75 20.36
CA GLU A 128 -22.07 -10.36 20.72
C GLU A 128 -20.79 -9.52 20.70
N VAL A 129 -19.69 -10.11 21.17
CA VAL A 129 -18.34 -9.54 21.05
C VAL A 129 -17.97 -9.30 19.58
N LEU A 130 -18.22 -10.27 18.71
CA LEU A 130 -17.92 -10.16 17.28
C LEU A 130 -18.74 -9.05 16.60
N SER A 131 -20.03 -8.96 16.92
CA SER A 131 -20.93 -7.93 16.39
C SER A 131 -20.50 -6.52 16.84
N SER A 132 -20.18 -6.38 18.13
CA SER A 132 -19.63 -5.17 18.74
C SER A 132 -18.32 -4.71 18.07
N ILE A 133 -17.38 -5.64 17.86
CA ILE A 133 -16.12 -5.38 17.16
C ILE A 133 -16.40 -4.87 15.74
N PHE A 134 -17.27 -5.56 15.01
CA PHE A 134 -17.54 -5.23 13.62
C PHE A 134 -18.15 -3.83 13.48
N PHE A 135 -19.17 -3.52 14.29
CA PHE A 135 -19.81 -2.21 14.28
C PHE A 135 -18.87 -1.09 14.73
N GLY A 136 -18.11 -1.31 15.80
CA GLY A 136 -17.12 -0.35 16.31
C GLY A 136 -16.02 -0.03 15.30
N ILE A 137 -15.50 -1.05 14.61
CA ILE A 137 -14.54 -0.87 13.52
C ILE A 137 -15.18 -0.08 12.39
N GLN A 138 -16.38 -0.45 11.92
CA GLN A 138 -17.04 0.26 10.82
C GLN A 138 -17.21 1.75 11.10
N VAL A 139 -17.75 2.12 12.27
CA VAL A 139 -17.95 3.54 12.64
C VAL A 139 -16.60 4.28 12.71
N SER A 140 -15.59 3.67 13.32
CA SER A 140 -14.25 4.27 13.46
C SER A 140 -13.57 4.49 12.11
N LEU A 141 -13.72 3.53 11.17
CA LEU A 141 -13.21 3.64 9.82
C LEU A 141 -13.91 4.75 9.03
N VAL A 142 -15.23 4.88 9.14
CA VAL A 142 -16.00 5.94 8.45
C VAL A 142 -15.62 7.32 8.97
N ILE A 143 -15.53 7.51 10.28
CA ILE A 143 -15.12 8.80 10.87
C ILE A 143 -13.70 9.16 10.42
N SER A 144 -12.77 8.20 10.49
CA SER A 144 -11.38 8.42 10.08
C SER A 144 -11.26 8.71 8.59
N PHE A 145 -12.04 8.04 7.76
CA PHE A 145 -12.13 8.30 6.33
C PHE A 145 -12.53 9.76 6.05
N ILE A 146 -13.58 10.25 6.72
CA ILE A 146 -14.08 11.62 6.54
C ILE A 146 -13.00 12.63 6.95
N ILE A 147 -12.40 12.48 8.14
CA ILE A 147 -11.38 13.40 8.66
C ILE A 147 -10.16 13.44 7.72
N ILE A 148 -9.61 12.27 7.35
CA ILE A 148 -8.45 12.19 6.46
C ILE A 148 -8.77 12.81 5.10
N SER A 149 -9.97 12.55 4.56
CA SER A 149 -10.37 13.11 3.26
C SER A 149 -10.46 14.63 3.30
N ILE A 150 -11.04 15.21 4.36
CA ILE A 150 -11.10 16.67 4.54
C ILE A 150 -9.68 17.26 4.59
N VAL A 151 -8.78 16.68 5.39
CA VAL A 151 -7.39 17.15 5.50
C VAL A 151 -6.70 17.12 4.14
N PHE A 152 -6.81 16.03 3.38
CA PHE A 152 -6.16 15.91 2.08
C PHE A 152 -6.77 16.82 1.00
N VAL A 153 -8.06 17.14 1.08
CA VAL A 153 -8.69 18.14 0.22
C VAL A 153 -8.11 19.53 0.51
N VAL A 154 -8.00 19.92 1.79
CA VAL A 154 -7.41 21.20 2.18
C VAL A 154 -5.96 21.32 1.71
N LEU A 155 -5.14 20.30 1.97
CA LEU A 155 -3.74 20.27 1.52
C LEU A 155 -3.62 20.36 -0.01
N SER A 156 -4.50 19.66 -0.73
CA SER A 156 -4.54 19.71 -2.20
C SER A 156 -4.94 21.09 -2.72
N MET A 157 -5.92 21.75 -2.08
CA MET A 157 -6.34 23.11 -2.43
C MET A 157 -5.27 24.18 -2.14
N GLU A 158 -4.42 23.94 -1.14
CA GLU A 158 -3.27 24.81 -0.83
C GLU A 158 -2.07 24.55 -1.76
N GLY A 159 -2.14 23.51 -2.58
CA GLY A 159 -1.11 23.16 -3.57
C GLY A 159 0.04 22.34 -2.99
N TYR A 160 -0.13 21.69 -1.83
CA TYR A 160 0.87 20.79 -1.29
C TYR A 160 1.06 19.56 -2.17
N PHE A 161 2.31 19.15 -2.34
CA PHE A 161 2.70 17.89 -2.93
C PHE A 161 3.30 16.93 -1.90
N PRO A 162 3.31 15.60 -2.16
CA PRO A 162 3.91 14.63 -1.26
C PRO A 162 5.38 14.93 -0.94
N GLU A 163 6.10 15.54 -1.88
CA GLU A 163 7.49 15.97 -1.75
C GLU A 163 7.69 17.05 -0.68
N ASP A 164 6.66 17.83 -0.38
CA ASP A 164 6.73 18.93 0.59
C ASP A 164 6.81 18.41 2.02
N PHE A 165 6.28 17.21 2.27
CA PHE A 165 6.32 16.53 3.57
C PHE A 165 7.59 15.68 3.78
N LYS A 166 8.45 15.55 2.75
CA LYS A 166 9.69 14.77 2.85
C LYS A 166 10.82 15.62 3.41
N SER A 167 11.67 15.02 4.25
CA SER A 167 12.89 15.68 4.70
C SER A 167 13.90 15.83 3.56
N GLU A 168 14.81 16.82 3.64
CA GLU A 168 15.91 16.97 2.69
C GLU A 168 16.76 15.70 2.56
N LYS A 169 16.95 14.98 3.67
CA LYS A 169 17.66 13.70 3.71
C LYS A 169 16.96 12.63 2.87
N ASP A 170 15.63 12.58 2.87
CA ASP A 170 14.87 11.59 2.11
C ASP A 170 14.89 11.91 0.61
N LEU A 171 14.80 13.20 0.26
CA LEU A 171 14.94 13.66 -1.13
C LEU A 171 16.34 13.36 -1.68
N ALA A 172 17.39 13.60 -0.88
CA ALA A 172 18.76 13.28 -1.26
C ALA A 172 18.97 11.77 -1.46
N LYS A 173 18.41 10.93 -0.58
CA LYS A 173 18.42 9.47 -0.74
C LYS A 173 17.71 9.02 -2.01
N GLU A 174 16.55 9.60 -2.33
CA GLU A 174 15.79 9.25 -3.53
C GLU A 174 16.58 9.59 -4.81
N LYS A 175 17.22 10.77 -4.87
CA LYS A 175 18.12 11.17 -5.97
C LYS A 175 19.33 10.24 -6.09
N LEU A 176 19.93 9.86 -4.95
CA LEU A 176 21.07 8.93 -4.94
C LEU A 176 20.67 7.54 -5.44
N LEU A 177 19.50 7.04 -5.04
CA LEU A 177 18.97 5.77 -5.54
C LEU A 177 18.71 5.77 -7.04
N VAL A 178 18.23 6.89 -7.61
CA VAL A 178 18.07 7.04 -9.06
C VAL A 178 19.44 7.00 -9.75
N LYS A 179 20.43 7.77 -9.27
CA LYS A 179 21.80 7.74 -9.82
C LYS A 179 22.45 6.36 -9.75
N THR A 180 22.36 5.70 -8.59
CA THR A 180 22.89 4.34 -8.42
C THR A 180 22.16 3.33 -9.31
N ALA A 181 20.87 3.52 -9.58
CA ALA A 181 20.12 2.68 -10.51
C ALA A 181 20.57 2.89 -11.96
N GLU A 182 20.80 4.13 -12.38
CA GLU A 182 21.38 4.45 -13.70
C GLU A 182 22.78 3.82 -13.84
N GLU A 183 23.66 4.00 -12.86
CA GLU A 183 25.01 3.44 -12.85
C GLU A 183 25.02 1.90 -12.92
N LYS A 184 24.06 1.25 -12.25
CA LYS A 184 23.94 -0.22 -12.21
C LYS A 184 23.10 -0.79 -13.34
N GLY A 185 22.59 0.05 -14.26
CA GLY A 185 21.71 -0.37 -15.34
C GLY A 185 20.39 -0.99 -14.86
N TRP A 186 19.90 -0.60 -13.68
CA TRP A 186 18.63 -1.09 -13.15
C TRP A 186 17.47 -0.50 -13.96
N PRO A 187 16.40 -1.27 -14.21
CA PRO A 187 15.30 -0.79 -15.03
C PRO A 187 14.56 0.35 -14.32
N ILE A 188 14.37 1.45 -15.05
CA ILE A 188 13.69 2.67 -14.60
C ILE A 188 12.28 2.68 -15.19
N SER A 189 11.29 3.02 -14.35
CA SER A 189 9.90 3.17 -14.80
C SER A 189 9.78 4.35 -15.75
N GLN A 190 9.32 4.11 -16.99
CA GLN A 190 9.06 5.17 -17.98
C GLN A 190 8.00 6.17 -17.51
N LYS A 191 7.05 5.76 -16.65
CA LYS A 191 5.97 6.63 -16.17
C LYS A 191 6.38 7.51 -15.00
N THR A 192 7.32 7.06 -14.17
CA THR A 192 7.65 7.73 -12.90
C THR A 192 9.10 8.19 -12.80
N GLY A 193 9.97 7.79 -13.72
CA GLY A 193 11.42 8.09 -13.68
C GLY A 193 12.16 7.47 -12.49
N LYS A 194 11.49 6.61 -11.71
CA LYS A 194 12.04 5.97 -10.50
C LYS A 194 12.52 4.55 -10.81
N PRO A 195 13.57 4.06 -10.13
CA PRO A 195 13.97 2.66 -10.24
C PRO A 195 12.79 1.77 -9.92
N LEU A 196 12.58 0.74 -10.75
CA LEU A 196 11.54 -0.23 -10.49
C LEU A 196 11.81 -0.89 -9.14
N LYS A 197 10.79 -0.90 -8.27
CA LYS A 197 10.88 -1.61 -7.00
C LYS A 197 11.28 -3.07 -7.26
N PRO A 198 12.10 -3.67 -6.36
CA PRO A 198 12.42 -5.08 -6.46
C PRO A 198 11.12 -5.88 -6.57
N PHE A 199 11.02 -6.73 -7.60
CA PHE A 199 9.81 -7.50 -7.83
C PHE A 199 9.67 -8.64 -6.80
N ILE A 200 10.77 -9.02 -6.14
CA ILE A 200 10.81 -9.99 -5.04
C ILE A 200 11.50 -9.37 -3.82
N LYS A 201 10.96 -9.67 -2.62
CA LYS A 201 11.59 -9.42 -1.33
C LYS A 201 12.30 -10.71 -0.87
N PRO A 202 13.62 -10.84 -1.03
CA PRO A 202 14.35 -12.10 -0.84
C PRO A 202 14.10 -12.77 0.52
N ILE A 203 14.23 -11.99 1.60
CA ILE A 203 14.08 -12.49 2.97
C ILE A 203 12.67 -13.04 3.23
N GLY A 204 11.65 -12.35 2.71
CA GLY A 204 10.26 -12.78 2.87
C GLY A 204 9.97 -14.11 2.18
N GLU A 205 10.48 -14.30 0.95
CA GLU A 205 10.33 -15.56 0.21
C GLU A 205 11.11 -16.72 0.86
N ILE A 206 12.29 -16.46 1.43
CA ILE A 206 13.09 -17.49 2.14
C ILE A 206 12.36 -17.94 3.41
N ILE A 207 11.93 -17.00 4.25
CA ILE A 207 11.26 -17.32 5.52
C ILE A 207 9.91 -17.99 5.25
N GLY A 208 9.11 -17.40 4.35
CA GLY A 208 7.82 -17.95 3.94
C GLY A 208 7.96 -19.34 3.34
N GLY A 209 8.91 -19.53 2.41
CA GLY A 209 9.21 -20.83 1.82
C GLY A 209 9.67 -21.86 2.86
N GLY A 210 10.51 -21.47 3.82
CA GLY A 210 10.94 -22.35 4.92
C GLY A 210 9.77 -22.84 5.78
N ILE A 211 8.83 -21.95 6.15
CA ILE A 211 7.62 -22.33 6.88
C ILE A 211 6.76 -23.31 6.06
N VAL A 212 6.58 -23.03 4.77
CA VAL A 212 5.81 -23.91 3.87
C VAL A 212 6.46 -25.28 3.75
N ILE A 213 7.79 -25.36 3.66
CA ILE A 213 8.52 -26.64 3.68
C ILE A 213 8.26 -27.40 4.97
N LEU A 214 8.33 -26.74 6.13
CA LEU A 214 8.07 -27.39 7.43
C LEU A 214 6.66 -27.98 7.50
N ILE A 215 5.65 -27.25 7.01
CA ILE A 215 4.26 -27.74 6.93
C ILE A 215 4.17 -28.94 5.98
N GLY A 216 4.79 -28.86 4.81
CA GLY A 216 4.84 -29.96 3.85
C GLY A 216 5.50 -31.21 4.45
N CYS A 217 6.61 -31.05 5.16
CA CYS A 217 7.29 -32.12 5.90
C CYS A 217 6.39 -32.72 6.99
N LEU A 218 5.63 -31.91 7.72
CA LEU A 218 4.69 -32.41 8.74
C LEU A 218 3.63 -33.33 8.12
N PHE A 219 3.12 -32.99 6.93
CA PHE A 219 2.15 -33.83 6.19
C PHE A 219 2.78 -35.06 5.56
N LEU A 220 4.05 -34.97 5.15
CA LEU A 220 4.80 -36.05 4.52
C LEU A 220 5.26 -37.11 5.53
N PHE A 221 5.77 -36.68 6.68
CA PHE A 221 6.30 -37.58 7.73
C PHE A 221 5.25 -37.99 8.75
N GLN A 222 4.16 -37.23 8.89
CA GLN A 222 3.02 -37.54 9.75
C GLN A 222 3.44 -37.90 11.19
N PRO A 223 4.09 -36.98 11.94
CA PRO A 223 4.59 -37.25 13.30
C PRO A 223 3.47 -37.27 14.36
N PHE A 224 2.26 -37.67 13.97
CA PHE A 224 1.06 -37.73 14.81
C PHE A 224 0.46 -39.16 14.75
N PRO A 225 -0.44 -39.53 15.68
CA PRO A 225 -1.03 -40.86 15.74
C PRO A 225 -1.76 -41.25 14.43
N THR A 226 -1.13 -42.11 13.62
CA THR A 226 -1.66 -42.53 12.31
C THR A 226 -2.67 -43.68 12.42
N ASN A 227 -2.69 -44.38 13.54
CA ASN A 227 -3.61 -45.48 13.81
C ASN A 227 -5.09 -45.05 13.88
N LEU A 228 -5.35 -43.75 14.04
CA LEU A 228 -6.70 -43.18 14.08
C LEU A 228 -7.22 -42.78 12.68
N LEU A 229 -6.38 -42.87 11.64
CA LEU A 229 -6.66 -42.29 10.33
C LEU A 229 -6.75 -43.39 9.27
N ASP A 230 -7.62 -43.17 8.28
CA ASP A 230 -7.73 -44.08 7.15
C ASP A 230 -6.42 -44.13 6.34
N LEU A 231 -6.02 -45.33 5.90
CA LEU A 231 -4.77 -45.53 5.17
C LEU A 231 -4.74 -44.75 3.84
N GLN A 232 -5.86 -44.67 3.13
CA GLN A 232 -5.96 -43.91 1.88
C GLN A 232 -5.80 -42.41 2.15
N PHE A 233 -6.44 -41.91 3.21
CA PHE A 233 -6.28 -40.52 3.63
C PHE A 233 -4.82 -40.19 3.98
N LEU A 234 -4.12 -41.10 4.71
CA LEU A 234 -2.70 -40.93 5.02
C LEU A 234 -1.84 -40.86 3.75
N ILE A 235 -2.12 -41.69 2.74
CA ILE A 235 -1.41 -41.65 1.47
C ILE A 235 -1.65 -40.32 0.74
N LEU A 236 -2.90 -39.87 0.67
CA LEU A 236 -3.26 -38.58 0.07
C LEU A 236 -2.51 -37.43 0.77
N LEU A 237 -2.51 -37.44 2.11
CA LEU A 237 -1.85 -36.42 2.91
C LEU A 237 -0.33 -36.37 2.64
N ARG A 238 0.33 -37.52 2.39
CA ARG A 238 1.75 -37.55 1.99
C ARG A 238 1.99 -36.88 0.65
N PHE A 239 1.12 -37.09 -0.34
CA PHE A 239 1.22 -36.41 -1.62
C PHE A 239 0.97 -34.90 -1.49
N PHE A 240 -0.03 -34.48 -0.71
CA PHE A 240 -0.22 -33.06 -0.37
C PHE A 240 1.04 -32.48 0.28
N GLY A 241 1.62 -33.18 1.26
CA GLY A 241 2.86 -32.78 1.90
C GLY A 241 4.03 -32.62 0.93
N ALA A 242 4.17 -33.54 -0.03
CA ALA A 242 5.19 -33.45 -1.08
C ALA A 242 5.00 -32.23 -1.98
N PHE A 243 3.77 -31.93 -2.42
CA PHE A 243 3.48 -30.75 -3.24
C PHE A 243 3.69 -29.45 -2.48
N ILE A 244 3.24 -29.37 -1.22
CA ILE A 244 3.44 -28.20 -0.35
C ILE A 244 4.95 -27.98 -0.13
N ALA A 245 5.71 -29.04 0.17
CA ALA A 245 7.16 -28.94 0.35
C ALA A 245 7.87 -28.48 -0.94
N ALA A 246 7.44 -28.98 -2.10
CA ALA A 246 7.97 -28.54 -3.40
C ALA A 246 7.67 -27.06 -3.67
N GLU A 247 6.46 -26.58 -3.38
CA GLU A 247 6.12 -25.16 -3.47
C GLU A 247 7.02 -24.31 -2.55
N GLY A 248 7.17 -24.73 -1.29
CA GLY A 248 8.04 -24.06 -0.33
C GLY A 248 9.50 -23.99 -0.80
N ALA A 249 10.02 -25.08 -1.39
CA ALA A 249 11.36 -25.11 -1.98
C ALA A 249 11.51 -24.10 -3.13
N LEU A 250 10.52 -24.02 -4.03
CA LEU A 250 10.52 -23.02 -5.12
C LEU A 250 10.53 -21.59 -4.56
N ASN A 251 9.78 -21.32 -3.48
CA ASN A 251 9.77 -20.02 -2.82
C ASN A 251 11.15 -19.67 -2.24
N VAL A 252 11.80 -20.62 -1.54
CA VAL A 252 13.17 -20.44 -1.04
C VAL A 252 14.14 -20.18 -2.19
N THR A 253 14.07 -20.97 -3.28
CA THR A 253 14.90 -20.76 -4.46
C THR A 253 14.72 -19.37 -5.06
N ARG A 254 13.48 -18.87 -5.17
CA ARG A 254 13.20 -17.48 -5.61
C ARG A 254 13.84 -16.46 -4.66
N GLY A 255 13.72 -16.69 -3.36
CA GLY A 255 14.36 -15.86 -2.35
C GLY A 255 15.88 -15.80 -2.49
N ILE A 256 16.55 -16.94 -2.70
CA ILE A 256 18.01 -17.04 -2.87
C ILE A 256 18.49 -16.34 -4.16
N ILE A 257 17.77 -16.55 -5.27
CA ILE A 257 18.10 -15.91 -6.56
C ILE A 257 17.97 -14.38 -6.45
N GLY A 258 17.02 -13.89 -5.64
CA GLY A 258 16.72 -12.48 -5.49
C GLY A 258 16.36 -11.84 -6.84
N ASN A 259 16.60 -10.55 -7.06
CA ASN A 259 16.15 -9.89 -8.30
C ASN A 259 17.12 -10.04 -9.49
N ARG A 260 18.06 -11.00 -9.45
CA ARG A 260 19.19 -11.07 -10.41
C ARG A 260 18.82 -11.65 -11.77
N GLN A 261 17.87 -12.58 -11.83
CA GLN A 261 17.56 -13.33 -13.05
C GLN A 261 16.04 -13.36 -13.32
N PRO A 262 15.48 -12.32 -13.96
CA PRO A 262 14.04 -12.23 -14.25
C PRO A 262 13.48 -13.44 -15.02
N SER A 263 14.25 -13.96 -16.00
CA SER A 263 13.84 -15.15 -16.76
C SER A 263 13.72 -16.41 -15.88
N THR A 264 14.65 -16.61 -14.95
CA THR A 264 14.60 -17.73 -14.00
C THR A 264 13.38 -17.61 -13.09
N HIS A 265 13.00 -16.40 -12.67
CA HIS A 265 11.78 -16.20 -11.88
C HIS A 265 10.51 -16.53 -12.64
N GLN A 266 10.42 -16.16 -13.91
CA GLN A 266 9.27 -16.56 -14.73
C GLN A 266 9.17 -18.07 -14.85
N LEU A 267 10.30 -18.75 -15.09
CA LEU A 267 10.33 -20.20 -15.14
C LEU A 267 9.88 -20.81 -13.80
N ILE A 268 10.38 -20.30 -12.68
CA ILE A 268 9.97 -20.78 -11.35
C ILE A 268 8.47 -20.57 -11.14
N HIS A 269 7.90 -19.42 -11.49
CA HIS A 269 6.45 -19.21 -11.37
C HIS A 269 5.64 -20.17 -12.26
N ILE A 270 6.11 -20.49 -13.46
CA ILE A 270 5.47 -21.50 -14.32
C ILE A 270 5.48 -22.87 -13.63
N ILE A 271 6.63 -23.26 -13.06
CA ILE A 271 6.74 -24.53 -12.31
C ILE A 271 5.84 -24.49 -11.07
N THR A 272 5.79 -23.38 -10.33
CA THR A 272 4.90 -23.19 -9.17
C THR A 272 3.43 -23.37 -9.55
N ILE A 273 3.00 -22.86 -10.70
CA ILE A 273 1.63 -23.06 -11.20
C ILE A 273 1.34 -24.55 -11.40
N VAL A 274 2.25 -25.29 -12.03
CA VAL A 274 2.10 -26.75 -12.22
C VAL A 274 2.03 -27.47 -10.88
N VAL A 275 2.90 -27.12 -9.93
CA VAL A 275 2.90 -27.70 -8.57
C VAL A 275 1.59 -27.39 -7.83
N LYS A 276 1.04 -26.18 -7.96
CA LYS A 276 -0.25 -25.81 -7.34
C LYS A 276 -1.46 -26.49 -7.96
N LEU A 277 -1.37 -26.90 -9.23
CA LEU A 277 -2.42 -27.66 -9.91
C LEU A 277 -2.38 -29.16 -9.57
N ALA A 278 -1.20 -29.70 -9.25
CA ALA A 278 -1.01 -31.12 -8.99
C ALA A 278 -1.85 -31.71 -7.83
N PRO A 279 -2.20 -30.95 -6.77
CA PRO A 279 -3.13 -31.41 -5.73
C PRO A 279 -4.59 -31.53 -6.17
N ILE A 280 -5.02 -30.90 -7.27
CA ILE A 280 -6.44 -30.88 -7.67
C ILE A 280 -7.01 -32.29 -7.89
N PRO A 281 -6.35 -33.21 -8.62
CA PRO A 281 -6.82 -34.60 -8.72
C PRO A 281 -6.99 -35.28 -7.35
N LEU A 282 -6.15 -34.98 -6.36
CA LEU A 282 -6.26 -35.53 -5.00
C LEU A 282 -7.47 -34.95 -4.26
N LEU A 283 -7.73 -33.65 -4.43
CA LEU A 283 -8.95 -33.02 -3.92
C LEU A 283 -10.20 -33.62 -4.56
N VAL A 284 -10.17 -33.98 -5.84
CA VAL A 284 -11.28 -34.67 -6.51
C VAL A 284 -11.49 -36.08 -5.93
N ILE A 285 -10.42 -36.80 -5.59
CA ILE A 285 -10.54 -38.09 -4.87
C ILE A 285 -11.21 -37.89 -3.52
N LEU A 286 -10.73 -36.93 -2.71
CA LEU A 286 -11.33 -36.59 -1.41
C LEU A 286 -12.81 -36.22 -1.56
N MET A 287 -13.15 -35.39 -2.55
CA MET A 287 -14.53 -34.99 -2.84
C MET A 287 -15.44 -36.19 -3.11
N ASN A 288 -14.95 -37.21 -3.81
CA ASN A 288 -15.72 -38.40 -4.16
C ASN A 288 -15.72 -39.49 -3.07
N GLN A 289 -14.91 -39.33 -2.01
CA GLN A 289 -14.76 -40.28 -0.92
C GLN A 289 -14.78 -39.56 0.44
N PRO A 290 -15.88 -38.88 0.82
CA PRO A 290 -15.97 -38.14 2.07
C PRO A 290 -15.76 -39.01 3.32
N GLU A 291 -16.01 -40.32 3.23
CA GLU A 291 -15.85 -41.28 4.31
C GLU A 291 -14.40 -41.43 4.81
N ILE A 292 -13.41 -41.16 3.96
CA ILE A 292 -11.99 -41.28 4.35
C ILE A 292 -11.50 -40.05 5.12
N PHE A 293 -12.25 -38.94 5.11
CA PHE A 293 -11.84 -37.71 5.77
C PHE A 293 -12.02 -37.83 7.29
N PRO A 294 -10.97 -37.63 8.09
CA PRO A 294 -11.04 -37.87 9.52
C PRO A 294 -11.71 -36.70 10.24
N ILE A 295 -12.71 -37.03 11.07
CA ILE A 295 -13.19 -36.13 12.12
C ILE A 295 -12.88 -36.81 13.44
N LEU A 296 -11.96 -36.22 14.20
CA LEU A 296 -11.58 -36.74 15.50
C LEU A 296 -12.50 -36.15 16.56
N ASN A 297 -13.17 -37.02 17.30
CA ASN A 297 -13.95 -36.63 18.46
C ASN A 297 -13.28 -37.19 19.73
N TRP A 298 -13.31 -36.41 20.81
CA TRP A 298 -12.90 -36.91 22.11
C TRP A 298 -14.02 -37.80 22.67
N ASP A 299 -13.70 -39.04 23.02
CA ASP A 299 -14.65 -39.95 23.65
C ASP A 299 -14.38 -40.00 25.16
N ASP A 300 -15.31 -39.43 25.94
CA ASP A 300 -15.24 -39.37 27.40
C ASP A 300 -15.23 -40.76 28.05
N ALA A 301 -15.78 -41.79 27.39
CA ALA A 301 -15.84 -43.14 27.96
C ALA A 301 -14.49 -43.86 27.88
N THR A 302 -13.73 -43.63 26.80
CA THR A 302 -12.43 -44.27 26.59
C THR A 302 -11.25 -43.36 26.90
N GLU A 303 -11.49 -42.08 27.17
CA GLU A 303 -10.46 -41.04 27.33
C GLU A 303 -9.48 -41.01 26.14
N THR A 304 -9.99 -41.27 24.93
CA THR A 304 -9.18 -41.29 23.71
C THR A 304 -9.87 -40.56 22.57
N PHE A 305 -9.08 -40.16 21.57
CA PHE A 305 -9.63 -39.67 20.30
C PHE A 305 -10.10 -40.84 19.44
N VAL A 306 -11.33 -40.76 18.97
CA VAL A 306 -11.91 -41.70 18.01
C VAL A 306 -12.20 -40.97 16.71
N ASN A 307 -11.96 -41.64 15.59
CA ASN A 307 -12.32 -41.10 14.28
C ASN A 307 -13.77 -41.47 13.97
N ILE A 308 -14.64 -40.48 13.99
CA ILE A 308 -16.07 -40.63 13.68
C ILE A 308 -16.38 -40.42 12.19
N GLY A 309 -15.41 -39.94 11.42
CA GLY A 309 -15.58 -39.60 10.01
C GLY A 309 -16.65 -38.52 9.76
N ILE A 310 -17.01 -38.32 8.50
CA ILE A 310 -18.11 -37.43 8.11
C ILE A 310 -19.41 -38.23 8.09
N ALA A 311 -20.45 -37.75 8.77
CA ALA A 311 -21.77 -38.39 8.68
C ALA A 311 -22.39 -38.15 7.28
N PRO A 312 -23.17 -39.12 6.72
CA PRO A 312 -23.68 -39.04 5.35
C PRO A 312 -24.49 -37.77 5.03
N GLU A 313 -25.24 -37.25 6.01
CA GLU A 313 -26.00 -36.01 5.91
C GLU A 313 -25.15 -34.76 5.64
N PHE A 314 -23.85 -34.79 5.97
CA PHE A 314 -22.91 -33.68 5.72
C PHE A 314 -22.09 -33.83 4.44
N TYR A 315 -22.23 -34.92 3.68
CA TYR A 315 -21.45 -35.14 2.45
C TYR A 315 -21.64 -34.02 1.42
N GLY A 316 -22.86 -33.51 1.26
CA GLY A 316 -23.14 -32.38 0.37
C GLY A 316 -22.36 -31.12 0.76
N ILE A 317 -22.32 -30.80 2.05
CA ILE A 317 -21.58 -29.64 2.57
C ILE A 317 -20.07 -29.83 2.37
N TYR A 318 -19.56 -31.02 2.70
CA TYR A 318 -18.16 -31.37 2.52
C TYR A 318 -17.71 -31.21 1.05
N MET A 319 -18.46 -31.79 0.11
CA MET A 319 -18.16 -31.66 -1.32
C MET A 319 -18.12 -30.19 -1.77
N ASN A 320 -19.08 -29.37 -1.33
CA ASN A 320 -19.09 -27.93 -1.63
C ASN A 320 -17.84 -27.21 -1.08
N ILE A 321 -17.38 -27.57 0.13
CA ILE A 321 -16.14 -27.02 0.69
C ILE A 321 -14.93 -27.40 -0.18
N ILE A 322 -14.82 -28.66 -0.60
CA ILE A 322 -13.72 -29.09 -1.47
C ILE A 322 -13.76 -28.37 -2.83
N VAL A 323 -14.95 -28.19 -3.43
CA VAL A 323 -15.12 -27.40 -4.65
C VAL A 323 -14.65 -25.96 -4.46
N LEU A 324 -15.02 -25.31 -3.34
CA LEU A 324 -14.57 -23.97 -3.02
C LEU A 324 -13.05 -23.89 -2.87
N ILE A 325 -12.42 -24.90 -2.27
CA ILE A 325 -10.96 -25.01 -2.17
C ILE A 325 -10.34 -25.11 -3.56
N ILE A 326 -10.86 -25.99 -4.44
CA ILE A 326 -10.37 -26.14 -5.82
C ILE A 326 -10.49 -24.80 -6.58
N VAL A 327 -11.65 -24.13 -6.51
CA VAL A 327 -11.86 -22.82 -7.16
C VAL A 327 -10.89 -21.78 -6.60
N GLY A 328 -10.72 -21.73 -5.28
CA GLY A 328 -9.76 -20.84 -4.62
C GLY A 328 -8.32 -21.10 -5.09
N SER A 329 -7.90 -22.36 -5.16
CA SER A 329 -6.58 -22.75 -5.68
C SER A 329 -6.36 -22.29 -7.12
N VAL A 330 -7.38 -22.43 -8.00
CA VAL A 330 -7.31 -21.94 -9.39
C VAL A 330 -7.23 -20.42 -9.45
N LEU A 331 -7.99 -19.69 -8.62
CA LEU A 331 -7.93 -18.23 -8.56
C LEU A 331 -6.56 -17.72 -8.13
N LEU A 332 -5.89 -18.40 -7.19
CA LEU A 332 -4.53 -18.04 -6.78
C LEU A 332 -3.50 -18.13 -7.91
N LEU A 333 -3.75 -18.94 -8.96
CA LEU A 333 -2.88 -19.00 -10.14
C LEU A 333 -2.90 -17.70 -10.94
N ALA A 334 -4.00 -16.94 -10.89
CA ALA A 334 -4.07 -15.64 -11.55
C ALA A 334 -3.03 -14.66 -11.00
N GLU A 335 -2.71 -14.75 -9.71
CA GLU A 335 -1.64 -13.96 -9.09
C GLU A 335 -0.26 -14.34 -9.66
N ASP A 336 0.03 -15.63 -9.79
CA ASP A 336 1.29 -16.11 -10.36
C ASP A 336 1.44 -15.74 -11.84
N MET A 337 0.35 -15.86 -12.61
CA MET A 337 0.30 -15.39 -14.01
C MET A 337 0.55 -13.89 -14.10
N TYR A 338 -0.09 -13.09 -13.24
CA TYR A 338 0.15 -11.65 -13.17
C TYR A 338 1.61 -11.32 -12.81
N LYS A 339 2.23 -12.06 -11.89
CA LYS A 339 3.65 -11.92 -11.55
C LYS A 339 4.55 -12.23 -12.75
N ILE A 340 4.27 -13.27 -13.51
CA ILE A 340 5.02 -13.60 -14.75
C ILE A 340 4.99 -12.42 -15.73
N PHE A 341 3.80 -11.88 -16.03
CA PHE A 341 3.65 -10.72 -16.90
C PHE A 341 4.35 -9.47 -16.37
N LYS A 342 4.29 -9.24 -15.05
CA LYS A 342 4.98 -8.12 -14.41
C LYS A 342 6.49 -8.25 -14.54
N ILE A 343 7.05 -9.44 -14.32
CA ILE A 343 8.50 -9.71 -14.42
C ILE A 343 8.98 -9.53 -15.87
N GLN A 344 8.13 -9.72 -16.88
CA GLN A 344 8.49 -9.49 -18.28
C GLN A 344 8.95 -8.04 -18.53
N LYS A 345 8.38 -7.07 -17.79
CA LYS A 345 8.77 -5.65 -17.87
C LYS A 345 10.17 -5.35 -17.32
N TYR A 346 10.79 -6.32 -16.64
CA TYR A 346 12.14 -6.22 -16.07
C TYR A 346 13.19 -6.92 -16.94
N LYS A 347 12.78 -7.56 -18.05
CA LYS A 347 13.73 -8.08 -19.04
C LYS A 347 14.19 -6.91 -19.91
N VAL A 348 15.49 -6.65 -19.89
CA VAL A 348 16.18 -5.74 -20.82
C VAL A 348 16.51 -6.50 -22.08
#